data_AF-A0A654KIA5-F1
#
_entry.id   AF-A0A654KIA5-F1
#
_cell.length_a   1.000
_cell.length_b   1.000
_cell.length_c   1.000
_cell.angle_alpha   90.00
_cell.angle_beta   90.00
_cell.angle_gamma   90.00
#
_symmetry.space_group_name_H-M   'P 1'
#
loop_
_entity.id
_entity.type
_entity.pdbx_description
1 polymer ?
#
loop_
_entity_poly.entity_id
_entity_poly.type
_entity_poly.pdbx_seq_one_letter_code
_entity_poly.pdbx_strand_id
1 'polypeptide(L)'
;MFKPKYLLFLTLSGSVFAQPMVSGNLNTIEAQNAAQVHTGPGHNHLKQLINSFGEVTPEKVLSNYANTAFRYYDNSLNAVADLEYAITSAQIDDIETVRSSFDTAYDAFSLTAIFENMEGPIDADSGWVFEQYGNPKNSIYEDFHKLEKLIKGNDFLKQREDALNIAKEIKANLSKITDAWTANIIGQKGIYRAAFLNKLKNDPRNIEPKKNLNAIRNGLASYINKNIVKIDDMDRTAYNSFLDILFGQRFGRRTGHGIYDVLSKAERRKISKALSAINSRFRRMDLLMVSNSGEPNVVKPSDQKRLQKNNRYLISQAKKIAEILSETE
;
A
#
# COMPACT_ATOMS: atom_id res chain seq x y z
N MET A 1 22.34 -18.88 -65.74
CA MET A 1 21.12 -18.92 -66.57
C MET A 1 20.14 -19.87 -65.91
N PHE A 2 19.16 -19.37 -65.16
CA PHE A 2 17.82 -19.94 -64.91
C PHE A 2 17.09 -18.98 -63.95
N LYS A 3 15.93 -18.46 -64.39
CA LYS A 3 15.07 -17.51 -63.68
C LYS A 3 14.26 -18.22 -62.58
N PRO A 4 13.90 -17.54 -61.46
CA PRO A 4 13.09 -18.12 -60.40
C PRO A 4 11.60 -18.08 -60.74
N LYS A 5 10.87 -19.08 -60.23
CA LYS A 5 9.41 -19.17 -60.21
C LYS A 5 8.85 -18.34 -59.04
N TYR A 6 7.73 -17.68 -59.32
CA TYR A 6 6.93 -16.91 -58.38
C TYR A 6 6.51 -17.74 -57.16
N LEU A 7 6.70 -17.17 -55.96
CA LEU A 7 6.02 -17.60 -54.74
C LEU A 7 5.20 -16.42 -54.21
N LEU A 8 3.90 -16.64 -54.12
CA LEU A 8 2.88 -15.74 -53.61
C LEU A 8 3.09 -15.59 -52.09
N PHE A 9 3.46 -14.41 -51.59
CA PHE A 9 3.40 -14.11 -50.15
C PHE A 9 2.04 -13.50 -49.81
N LEU A 10 1.23 -14.27 -49.09
CA LEU A 10 0.10 -13.76 -48.31
C LEU A 10 0.63 -12.75 -47.29
N THR A 11 0.26 -11.48 -47.43
CA THR A 11 0.43 -10.49 -46.37
C THR A 11 -0.59 -10.76 -45.28
N LEU A 12 -0.18 -11.49 -44.25
CA LEU A 12 -0.85 -11.45 -42.95
C LEU A 12 -0.64 -10.06 -42.36
N SER A 13 -1.69 -9.25 -42.35
CA SER A 13 -1.79 -8.05 -41.51
C SER A 13 -1.82 -8.50 -40.04
N GLY A 14 -0.64 -8.78 -39.48
CA GLY A 14 -0.45 -8.93 -38.05
C GLY A 14 -0.44 -7.55 -37.44
N SER A 15 -1.53 -7.18 -36.77
CA SER A 15 -1.56 -6.11 -35.79
C SER A 15 -0.48 -6.38 -34.75
N VAL A 16 0.61 -5.61 -34.82
CA VAL A 16 1.59 -5.52 -33.73
C VAL A 16 0.89 -4.76 -32.62
N PHE A 17 0.29 -5.50 -31.67
CA PHE A 17 -0.08 -4.93 -30.39
C PHE A 17 1.21 -4.41 -29.75
N ALA A 18 1.36 -3.09 -29.69
CA ALA A 18 2.37 -2.44 -28.87
C ALA A 18 2.20 -2.98 -27.44
N GLN A 19 3.23 -3.66 -26.95
CA GLN A 19 3.31 -4.01 -25.53
C GLN A 19 3.33 -2.70 -24.74
N PRO A 20 2.53 -2.56 -23.67
CA PRO A 20 2.64 -1.39 -22.82
C PRO A 20 4.06 -1.35 -22.25
N MET A 21 4.77 -0.25 -22.50
CA MET A 21 6.05 0.01 -21.86
C MET A 21 5.80 0.18 -20.36
N VAL A 22 5.97 -0.90 -19.62
CA VAL A 22 6.09 -0.89 -18.15
C VAL A 22 7.46 -0.29 -17.83
N SER A 23 7.54 1.04 -17.82
CA SER A 23 8.69 1.77 -17.28
C SER A 23 8.35 2.28 -15.89
N GLY A 24 8.35 1.37 -14.92
CA GLY A 24 8.12 1.64 -13.51
C GLY A 24 8.36 0.34 -12.76
N ASN A 25 9.61 0.10 -12.38
CA ASN A 25 10.13 -1.20 -11.99
C ASN A 25 9.64 -1.64 -10.59
N LEU A 26 8.36 -2.03 -10.49
CA LEU A 26 8.00 -3.15 -9.62
C LEU A 26 8.51 -4.38 -10.36
N ASN A 27 9.66 -4.92 -9.95
CA ASN A 27 10.14 -6.20 -10.46
C ASN A 27 8.95 -7.15 -10.48
N THR A 28 8.61 -7.69 -11.64
CA THR A 28 7.45 -8.57 -11.86
C THR A 28 7.43 -9.76 -10.90
N ILE A 29 8.57 -10.10 -10.31
CA ILE A 29 8.72 -11.05 -9.21
C ILE A 29 8.05 -10.59 -7.90
N GLU A 30 8.02 -9.31 -7.55
CA GLU A 30 7.38 -8.80 -6.32
C GLU A 30 5.85 -8.70 -6.44
N ALA A 31 5.36 -8.31 -7.62
CA ALA A 31 3.92 -8.34 -7.93
C ALA A 31 3.40 -9.78 -8.10
N GLN A 32 4.18 -10.69 -8.70
CA GLN A 32 3.81 -12.10 -8.84
C GLN A 32 3.93 -12.90 -7.52
N ASN A 33 4.85 -12.53 -6.61
CA ASN A 33 4.94 -13.15 -5.29
C ASN A 33 3.85 -12.68 -4.31
N ALA A 34 3.24 -11.50 -4.53
CA ALA A 34 2.11 -11.02 -3.75
C ALA A 34 0.89 -11.95 -3.86
N ALA A 35 0.78 -12.73 -4.95
CA ALA A 35 -0.26 -13.73 -5.13
C ALA A 35 -0.05 -15.03 -4.33
N GLN A 36 1.11 -15.24 -3.67
CA GLN A 36 1.41 -16.51 -2.99
C GLN A 36 1.91 -16.46 -1.53
N VAL A 37 2.29 -15.32 -0.93
CA VAL A 37 2.82 -15.35 0.46
C VAL A 37 2.31 -14.20 1.32
N HIS A 38 1.04 -14.24 1.70
CA HIS A 38 0.49 -13.45 2.82
C HIS A 38 -0.23 -14.31 3.86
N THR A 39 0.41 -15.43 4.22
CA THR A 39 0.22 -15.99 5.55
C THR A 39 1.43 -15.53 6.34
N GLY A 40 1.26 -14.60 7.28
CA GLY A 40 2.36 -14.18 8.17
C GLY A 40 3.20 -15.38 8.63
N PRO A 41 4.52 -15.21 8.80
CA PRO A 41 5.45 -16.32 9.03
C PRO A 41 4.97 -17.22 10.18
N GLY A 42 5.00 -18.53 9.99
CA GLY A 42 4.68 -19.49 11.05
C GLY A 42 5.58 -19.27 12.28
N HIS A 43 5.11 -19.68 13.47
CA HIS A 43 5.78 -19.39 14.75
C HIS A 43 7.27 -19.76 14.80
N ASN A 44 7.69 -20.80 14.06
CA ASN A 44 9.08 -21.24 13.96
C ASN A 44 9.92 -20.40 12.98
N HIS A 45 9.32 -19.87 11.91
CA HIS A 45 9.98 -18.99 10.94
C HIS A 45 10.21 -17.59 11.54
N LEU A 46 9.30 -17.12 12.41
CA LEU A 46 9.47 -15.88 13.17
C LEU A 46 10.73 -15.89 14.05
N LYS A 47 11.05 -17.01 14.72
CA LYS A 47 12.24 -17.14 15.57
C LYS A 47 13.56 -17.06 14.79
N GLN A 48 13.63 -17.69 13.63
CA GLN A 48 14.83 -17.66 12.78
C GLN A 48 15.08 -16.27 12.20
N LEU A 49 14.02 -15.57 11.78
CA LEU A 49 14.11 -14.21 11.27
C LEU A 49 14.44 -13.17 12.35
N ILE A 50 13.99 -13.34 13.61
CA ILE A 50 14.39 -12.44 14.70
C ILE A 50 15.92 -12.45 14.89
N ASN A 51 16.55 -13.61 14.76
CA ASN A 51 18.00 -13.75 14.94
C ASN A 51 18.82 -13.05 13.84
N SER A 52 18.27 -12.81 12.65
CA SER A 52 18.99 -12.12 11.56
C SER A 52 19.03 -10.60 11.69
N PHE A 53 18.13 -10.00 12.49
CA PHE A 53 18.05 -8.54 12.69
C PHE A 53 18.62 -8.08 14.06
N GLY A 54 19.20 -9.02 14.81
CA GLY A 54 19.78 -8.79 16.13
C GLY A 54 18.74 -8.42 17.19
N GLU A 55 19.19 -7.78 18.28
CA GLU A 55 18.32 -7.36 19.37
C GLU A 55 17.18 -6.44 18.89
N VAL A 56 16.00 -6.61 19.48
CA VAL A 56 14.81 -5.78 19.25
C VAL A 56 14.93 -4.53 20.13
N THR A 57 15.02 -3.35 19.50
CA THR A 57 15.01 -2.06 20.20
C THR A 57 13.97 -1.13 19.56
N PRO A 58 13.43 -0.14 20.30
CA PRO A 58 12.53 0.87 19.75
C PRO A 58 13.08 1.54 18.49
N GLU A 59 14.35 1.90 18.49
CA GLU A 59 15.02 2.62 17.40
C GLU A 59 15.05 1.78 16.13
N LYS A 60 15.29 0.46 16.24
CA LYS A 60 15.30 -0.44 15.08
C LYS A 60 13.90 -0.65 14.51
N VAL A 61 12.87 -0.74 15.35
CA VAL A 61 11.47 -0.83 14.91
C VAL A 61 11.07 0.47 14.19
N LEU A 62 11.34 1.62 14.80
CA LEU A 62 11.03 2.93 14.22
C LEU A 62 11.82 3.17 12.92
N SER A 63 13.08 2.75 12.86
CA SER A 63 13.89 2.86 11.64
C SER A 63 13.33 2.01 10.50
N ASN A 64 12.86 0.79 10.79
CA ASN A 64 12.21 -0.06 9.81
C ASN A 64 10.86 0.52 9.37
N TYR A 65 10.04 1.02 10.30
CA TYR A 65 8.81 1.75 10.00
C TYR A 65 9.06 2.94 9.05
N ALA A 66 10.05 3.79 9.36
CA ALA A 66 10.41 4.95 8.55
C ALA A 66 10.89 4.56 7.15
N ASN A 67 11.62 3.43 7.02
CA ASN A 67 11.98 2.87 5.72
C ASN A 67 10.75 2.41 4.94
N THR A 68 9.83 1.71 5.60
CA THR A 68 8.60 1.24 4.96
C THR A 68 7.73 2.42 4.52
N ALA A 69 7.52 3.42 5.37
CA ALA A 69 6.80 4.66 5.04
C ALA A 69 7.41 5.36 3.82
N PHE A 70 8.73 5.61 3.84
CA PHE A 70 9.43 6.19 2.69
C PHE A 70 9.16 5.41 1.40
N ARG A 71 9.25 4.08 1.42
CA ARG A 71 9.05 3.25 0.22
C ARG A 71 7.61 3.28 -0.30
N TYR A 72 6.62 3.32 0.56
CA TYR A 72 5.22 3.44 0.13
C TYR A 72 4.96 4.79 -0.53
N TYR A 73 5.45 5.89 0.06
CA TYR A 73 5.30 7.22 -0.52
C TYR A 73 6.12 7.41 -1.81
N ASP A 74 7.33 6.87 -1.86
CA ASP A 74 8.18 6.85 -3.06
C ASP A 74 7.52 6.05 -4.19
N ASN A 75 6.94 4.89 -3.90
CA ASN A 75 6.18 4.11 -4.89
C ASN A 75 4.97 4.88 -5.42
N SER A 76 4.20 5.54 -4.53
CA SER A 76 3.06 6.37 -4.94
C SER A 76 3.49 7.57 -5.79
N LEU A 77 4.57 8.25 -5.40
CA LEU A 77 5.14 9.37 -6.15
C LEU A 77 5.58 8.95 -7.55
N ASN A 78 6.29 7.82 -7.66
CA ASN A 78 6.74 7.29 -8.95
C ASN A 78 5.56 6.90 -9.85
N ALA A 79 4.53 6.25 -9.30
CA ALA A 79 3.33 5.90 -10.08
C ALA A 79 2.58 7.14 -10.59
N VAL A 80 2.52 8.22 -9.81
CA VAL A 80 1.94 9.50 -10.27
C VAL A 80 2.83 10.18 -11.32
N ALA A 81 4.16 10.06 -11.21
CA ALA A 81 5.07 10.54 -12.26
C ALA A 81 4.87 9.78 -13.59
N ASP A 82 4.67 8.47 -13.52
CA ASP A 82 4.35 7.63 -14.68
C ASP A 82 2.99 8.02 -15.29
N LEU A 83 1.98 8.29 -14.45
CA LEU A 83 0.68 8.82 -14.88
C LEU A 83 0.81 10.20 -15.56
N GLU A 84 1.58 11.12 -14.98
CA GLU A 84 1.83 12.43 -15.58
C GLU A 84 2.48 12.30 -16.97
N TYR A 85 3.45 11.38 -17.10
CA TYR A 85 4.08 11.07 -18.37
C TYR A 85 3.05 10.50 -19.37
N ALA A 86 2.23 9.52 -18.96
CA ALA A 86 1.20 8.94 -19.80
C ALA A 86 0.19 9.98 -20.30
N ILE A 87 -0.29 10.88 -19.44
CA ILE A 87 -1.18 12.00 -19.81
C ILE A 87 -0.48 12.94 -20.80
N THR A 88 0.82 13.18 -20.62
CA THR A 88 1.60 14.08 -21.48
C THR A 88 1.83 13.49 -22.87
N SER A 89 2.09 12.18 -22.97
CA SER A 89 2.40 11.52 -24.24
C SER A 89 1.17 11.06 -25.04
N ALA A 90 -0.01 10.98 -24.41
CA ALA A 90 -1.20 10.36 -25.00
C ALA A 90 -1.64 10.99 -26.34
N GLN A 91 -1.77 10.12 -27.35
CA GLN A 91 -2.51 10.35 -28.58
C GLN A 91 -3.96 9.83 -28.45
N ILE A 92 -4.77 9.94 -29.52
CA ILE A 92 -6.20 9.59 -29.49
C ILE A 92 -6.45 8.13 -29.10
N ASP A 93 -5.57 7.21 -29.51
CA ASP A 93 -5.63 5.77 -29.26
C ASP A 93 -4.99 5.32 -27.93
N ASP A 94 -4.35 6.22 -27.19
CA ASP A 94 -3.60 5.90 -25.96
C ASP A 94 -4.45 5.96 -24.66
N ILE A 95 -5.76 6.18 -24.74
CA ILE A 95 -6.59 6.45 -23.55
C ILE A 95 -6.60 5.29 -22.54
N GLU A 96 -6.50 4.03 -23.01
CA GLU A 96 -6.43 2.86 -22.13
C GLU A 96 -5.11 2.80 -21.34
N THR A 97 -4.01 3.27 -21.93
CA THR A 97 -2.71 3.40 -21.24
C THR A 97 -2.80 4.44 -20.11
N VAL A 98 -3.46 5.57 -20.37
CA VAL A 98 -3.70 6.60 -19.35
C VAL A 98 -4.57 6.06 -18.22
N ARG A 99 -5.66 5.36 -18.54
CA ARG A 99 -6.57 4.74 -17.57
C ARG A 99 -5.87 3.71 -16.69
N SER A 100 -5.08 2.82 -17.30
CA SER A 100 -4.29 1.82 -16.58
C SER A 100 -3.23 2.46 -15.67
N SER A 101 -2.58 3.54 -16.13
CA SER A 101 -1.62 4.30 -15.31
C SER A 101 -2.31 5.01 -14.15
N PHE A 102 -3.55 5.50 -14.35
CA PHE A 102 -4.35 6.11 -13.30
C PHE A 102 -4.69 5.10 -12.20
N ASP A 103 -5.21 3.92 -12.58
CA ASP A 103 -5.55 2.88 -11.61
C ASP A 103 -4.31 2.46 -10.82
N THR A 104 -3.15 2.32 -11.49
CA THR A 104 -1.87 2.02 -10.82
C THR A 104 -1.46 3.10 -9.81
N ALA A 105 -1.59 4.39 -10.16
CA ALA A 105 -1.27 5.50 -9.27
C ALA A 105 -2.23 5.59 -8.08
N TYR A 106 -3.52 5.37 -8.30
CA TYR A 106 -4.55 5.38 -7.27
C TYR A 106 -4.38 4.22 -6.29
N ASP A 107 -4.08 3.02 -6.77
CA ASP A 107 -3.81 1.84 -5.94
C ASP A 107 -2.54 2.05 -5.10
N ALA A 108 -1.47 2.58 -5.72
CA ALA A 108 -0.22 2.89 -5.03
C ALA A 108 -0.42 3.94 -3.92
N PHE A 109 -1.25 4.96 -4.15
CA PHE A 109 -1.60 5.93 -3.11
C PHE A 109 -2.50 5.33 -2.02
N SER A 110 -3.49 4.52 -2.39
CA SER A 110 -4.42 3.88 -1.46
C SER A 110 -3.70 2.95 -0.45
N LEU A 111 -2.60 2.33 -0.88
CA LEU A 111 -1.70 1.57 -0.01
C LEU A 111 -1.08 2.42 1.13
N THR A 112 -0.92 3.73 0.94
CA THR A 112 -0.34 4.62 1.96
C THR A 112 -1.28 4.89 3.14
N ALA A 113 -2.56 4.51 3.04
CA ALA A 113 -3.56 4.68 4.10
C ALA A 113 -3.16 4.01 5.43
N ILE A 114 -2.23 3.04 5.41
CA ILE A 114 -1.69 2.40 6.61
C ILE A 114 -0.89 3.36 7.51
N PHE A 115 -0.42 4.49 6.98
CA PHE A 115 0.35 5.49 7.71
C PHE A 115 -0.51 6.65 8.22
N GLU A 116 -1.82 6.64 7.95
CA GLU A 116 -2.75 7.67 8.43
C GLU A 116 -3.09 7.50 9.91
N ASN A 117 -3.42 8.61 10.56
CA ASN A 117 -3.78 8.73 11.97
C ASN A 117 -2.62 8.28 12.89
N MET A 118 -1.39 8.52 12.44
CA MET A 118 -0.15 8.25 13.18
C MET A 118 0.66 9.53 13.42
N GLU A 119 0.01 10.71 13.35
CA GLU A 119 0.62 12.05 13.52
C GLU A 119 1.76 12.33 12.52
N GLY A 120 1.69 11.72 11.32
CA GLY A 120 2.72 11.83 10.28
C GLY A 120 2.50 12.99 9.29
N PRO A 121 3.43 13.22 8.36
CA PRO A 121 3.38 14.33 7.41
C PRO A 121 2.19 14.31 6.44
N ILE A 122 1.53 13.16 6.29
CA ILE A 122 0.35 13.04 5.42
C ILE A 122 -0.88 13.71 6.04
N ASP A 123 -1.03 13.67 7.37
CA ASP A 123 -2.27 14.03 8.03
C ASP A 123 -2.14 14.66 9.42
N ALA A 124 -0.98 15.24 9.73
CA ALA A 124 -0.81 16.09 10.90
C ALA A 124 -1.90 17.18 10.93
N ASP A 125 -2.40 17.49 12.12
CA ASP A 125 -3.45 18.49 12.35
C ASP A 125 -2.95 19.71 13.12
N SER A 126 -1.74 19.63 13.69
CA SER A 126 -1.19 20.62 14.59
C SER A 126 0.33 20.48 14.74
N GLY A 127 0.94 21.49 15.37
CA GLY A 127 2.37 21.53 15.67
C GLY A 127 3.27 21.66 14.45
N TRP A 128 4.57 21.51 14.68
CA TRP A 128 5.60 21.80 13.68
C TRP A 128 5.50 20.92 12.41
N VAL A 129 4.95 19.70 12.52
CA VAL A 129 4.75 18.81 11.37
C VAL A 129 3.69 19.40 10.45
N PHE A 130 2.56 19.87 11.00
CA PHE A 130 1.52 20.55 10.23
C PHE A 130 2.01 21.89 9.68
N GLU A 131 2.74 22.69 10.45
CA GLU A 131 3.32 23.96 9.98
C GLU A 131 4.27 23.75 8.78
N GLN A 132 5.03 22.65 8.77
CA GLN A 132 6.02 22.35 7.74
C GLN A 132 5.42 21.65 6.51
N TYR A 133 4.48 20.72 6.69
CA TYR A 133 3.99 19.83 5.63
C TYR A 133 2.50 19.99 5.33
N GLY A 134 1.75 20.68 6.18
CA GLY A 134 0.29 20.83 6.10
C GLY A 134 -0.45 19.54 6.45
N ASN A 135 -1.57 19.33 5.75
CA ASN A 135 -2.37 18.09 5.80
C ASN A 135 -2.80 17.73 4.36
N PRO A 136 -1.88 17.22 3.53
CA PRO A 136 -2.14 16.99 2.10
C PRO A 136 -3.09 15.82 1.83
N LYS A 137 -3.46 15.02 2.84
CA LYS A 137 -4.32 13.84 2.67
C LYS A 137 -5.59 14.15 1.89
N ASN A 138 -6.39 15.09 2.38
CA ASN A 138 -7.72 15.36 1.80
C ASN A 138 -7.60 15.92 0.39
N SER A 139 -6.65 16.83 0.14
CA SER A 139 -6.43 17.37 -1.20
C SER A 139 -6.01 16.28 -2.19
N ILE A 140 -5.12 15.36 -1.79
CA ILE A 140 -4.72 14.25 -2.68
C ILE A 140 -5.92 13.36 -3.04
N TYR A 141 -6.76 12.98 -2.06
CA TYR A 141 -7.96 12.17 -2.31
C TYR A 141 -8.96 12.89 -3.23
N GLU A 142 -9.21 14.17 -2.98
CA GLU A 142 -10.10 14.98 -3.83
C GLU A 142 -9.56 15.10 -5.26
N ASP A 143 -8.26 15.29 -5.41
CA ASP A 143 -7.60 15.43 -6.70
C ASP A 143 -7.59 14.13 -7.50
N PHE A 144 -7.36 12.98 -6.86
CA PHE A 144 -7.56 11.67 -7.50
C PHE A 144 -9.01 11.49 -7.97
N HIS A 145 -10.00 11.90 -7.18
CA HIS A 145 -11.40 11.80 -7.57
C HIS A 145 -11.77 12.73 -8.74
N LYS A 146 -11.24 13.95 -8.77
CA LYS A 146 -11.40 14.85 -9.93
C LYS A 146 -10.74 14.25 -11.16
N LEU A 147 -9.51 13.76 -11.02
CA LEU A 147 -8.73 13.18 -12.11
C LEU A 147 -9.41 11.93 -12.69
N GLU A 148 -10.01 11.08 -11.85
CA GLU A 148 -10.79 9.93 -12.28
C GLU A 148 -11.90 10.33 -13.24
N LYS A 149 -12.67 11.39 -12.91
CA LYS A 149 -13.77 11.86 -13.76
C LYS A 149 -13.29 12.33 -15.13
N LEU A 150 -12.13 12.99 -15.18
CA LEU A 150 -11.55 13.46 -16.44
C LEU A 150 -11.04 12.30 -17.30
N ILE A 151 -10.31 11.35 -16.69
CA ILE A 151 -9.68 10.23 -17.40
C ILE A 151 -10.69 9.16 -17.83
N LYS A 152 -11.71 8.90 -17.02
CA LYS A 152 -12.78 7.92 -17.32
C LYS A 152 -13.92 8.54 -18.14
N GLY A 153 -13.90 9.85 -18.38
CA GLY A 153 -14.84 10.55 -19.24
C GLY A 153 -14.63 10.28 -20.74
N ASN A 154 -15.61 10.70 -21.56
CA ASN A 154 -15.61 10.50 -23.00
C ASN A 154 -14.72 11.50 -23.78
N ASP A 155 -14.36 12.62 -23.15
CA ASP A 155 -13.70 13.77 -23.78
C ASP A 155 -12.29 14.04 -23.21
N PHE A 156 -11.60 13.01 -22.69
CA PHE A 156 -10.30 13.14 -22.02
C PHE A 156 -9.31 14.05 -22.76
N LEU A 157 -9.19 13.91 -24.09
CA LEU A 157 -8.25 14.72 -24.88
C LEU A 157 -8.52 16.22 -24.82
N LYS A 158 -9.79 16.63 -24.72
CA LYS A 158 -10.16 18.04 -24.54
C LYS A 158 -9.86 18.54 -23.13
N GLN A 159 -9.80 17.63 -22.16
CA GLN A 159 -9.57 17.89 -20.74
C GLN A 159 -8.15 17.52 -20.29
N ARG A 160 -7.25 17.23 -21.23
CA ARG A 160 -5.91 16.71 -20.96
C ARG A 160 -5.08 17.70 -20.13
N GLU A 161 -5.21 18.99 -20.40
CA GLU A 161 -4.50 20.03 -19.65
C GLU A 161 -4.95 20.09 -18.19
N ASP A 162 -6.26 20.01 -17.93
CA ASP A 162 -6.81 19.95 -16.58
C ASP A 162 -6.35 18.68 -15.85
N ALA A 163 -6.39 17.52 -16.52
CA ALA A 163 -5.91 16.26 -15.98
C ALA A 163 -4.40 16.34 -15.63
N LEU A 164 -3.60 16.95 -16.50
CA LEU A 164 -2.17 17.14 -16.29
C LEU A 164 -1.88 18.06 -15.10
N ASN A 165 -2.64 19.15 -14.95
CA ASN A 165 -2.50 20.07 -13.82
C ASN A 165 -2.83 19.37 -12.49
N ILE A 166 -3.90 18.58 -12.45
CA ILE A 166 -4.26 17.80 -11.26
C ILE A 166 -3.18 16.76 -10.93
N ALA A 167 -2.68 16.02 -11.92
CA ALA A 167 -1.61 15.05 -11.71
C ALA A 167 -0.33 15.70 -11.12
N LYS A 168 0.02 16.91 -11.58
CA LYS A 168 1.14 17.69 -11.03
C LYS A 168 0.92 18.10 -9.57
N GLU A 169 -0.29 18.49 -9.19
CA GLU A 169 -0.63 18.83 -7.79
C GLU A 169 -0.53 17.62 -6.87
N ILE A 170 -1.06 16.46 -7.30
CA ILE A 170 -0.90 15.19 -6.58
C ILE A 170 0.59 14.87 -6.41
N LYS A 171 1.38 14.97 -7.50
CA LYS A 171 2.83 14.71 -7.48
C LYS A 171 3.55 15.65 -6.51
N ALA A 172 3.20 16.94 -6.51
CA ALA A 172 3.81 17.93 -5.63
C ALA A 172 3.53 17.62 -4.15
N ASN A 173 2.30 17.24 -3.81
CA ASN A 173 1.93 16.87 -2.45
C ASN A 173 2.59 15.55 -2.01
N LEU A 174 2.62 14.52 -2.86
CA LEU A 174 3.36 13.30 -2.57
C LEU A 174 4.86 13.54 -2.42
N SER A 175 5.45 14.41 -3.25
CA SER A 175 6.87 14.78 -3.14
C SER A 175 7.18 15.38 -1.77
N LYS A 176 6.32 16.25 -1.23
CA LYS A 176 6.50 16.82 0.12
C LYS A 176 6.52 15.73 1.20
N ILE A 177 5.60 14.77 1.12
CA ILE A 177 5.50 13.66 2.08
C ILE A 177 6.71 12.72 1.95
N THR A 178 7.08 12.35 0.72
CA THR A 178 8.25 11.48 0.45
C THR A 178 9.55 12.14 0.93
N ASP A 179 9.71 13.45 0.69
CA ASP A 179 10.86 14.23 1.15
C ASP A 179 10.98 14.26 2.67
N ALA A 180 9.85 14.33 3.40
CA ALA A 180 9.81 14.27 4.86
C ALA A 180 10.41 12.95 5.41
N TRP A 181 10.23 11.85 4.67
CA TRP A 181 10.67 10.50 5.02
C TRP A 181 12.05 10.11 4.47
N THR A 182 12.72 10.98 3.72
CA THR A 182 14.07 10.73 3.19
C THR A 182 15.10 10.53 4.32
N ALA A 183 16.04 9.60 4.13
CA ALA A 183 17.02 9.23 5.16
C ALA A 183 18.06 10.34 5.46
N ASN A 184 18.42 11.13 4.45
CA ASN A 184 19.40 12.20 4.56
C ASN A 184 18.71 13.54 4.82
N ILE A 185 19.31 14.36 5.69
CA ILE A 185 18.86 15.73 5.89
C ILE A 185 19.53 16.61 4.83
N ILE A 186 18.73 17.15 3.91
CA ILE A 186 19.18 18.11 2.88
C ILE A 186 18.16 19.25 2.84
N GLY A 187 18.56 20.41 3.36
CA GLY A 187 17.61 21.51 3.60
C GLY A 187 16.49 21.05 4.55
N GLN A 188 15.24 21.12 4.09
CA GLN A 188 14.06 20.69 4.86
C GLN A 188 13.71 19.19 4.69
N LYS A 189 14.36 18.50 3.73
CA LYS A 189 14.13 17.07 3.49
C LYS A 189 14.69 16.25 4.65
N GLY A 190 14.02 15.16 5.01
CA GLY A 190 14.46 14.22 6.04
C GLY A 190 14.38 14.72 7.49
N ILE A 191 13.99 15.98 7.72
CA ILE A 191 13.86 16.53 9.09
C ILE A 191 12.81 15.76 9.88
N TYR A 192 11.63 15.50 9.30
CA TYR A 192 10.60 14.68 9.95
C TYR A 192 11.11 13.31 10.33
N ARG A 193 11.74 12.58 9.39
CA ARG A 193 12.34 11.28 9.70
C ARG A 193 13.37 11.35 10.82
N ALA A 194 14.24 12.36 10.81
CA ALA A 194 15.25 12.51 11.85
C ALA A 194 14.61 12.78 13.22
N ALA A 195 13.60 13.67 13.28
CA ALA A 195 12.83 13.94 14.48
C ALA A 195 12.09 12.71 15.00
N PHE A 196 11.44 11.97 14.09
CA PHE A 196 10.73 10.71 14.36
C PHE A 196 11.66 9.64 14.93
N LEU A 197 12.93 9.63 14.50
CA LEU A 197 13.95 8.72 15.03
C LEU A 197 14.69 9.27 16.25
N ASN A 198 14.30 10.44 16.77
CA ASN A 198 14.98 11.15 17.86
C ASN A 198 16.48 11.42 17.56
N LYS A 199 16.80 11.86 16.33
CA LYS A 199 18.17 12.04 15.82
C LYS A 199 18.55 13.47 15.51
N LEU A 200 17.68 14.45 15.74
CA LEU A 200 18.05 15.87 15.62
C LEU A 200 18.88 16.29 16.84
N LYS A 201 19.98 17.03 16.64
CA LYS A 201 20.85 17.41 17.74
C LYS A 201 20.24 18.57 18.54
N ASN A 202 19.94 18.34 19.82
CA ASN A 202 19.38 19.34 20.75
C ASN A 202 18.13 20.06 20.23
N ASP A 203 17.29 19.35 19.46
CA ASP A 203 16.15 19.96 18.78
C ASP A 203 14.83 19.55 19.48
N PRO A 204 13.95 20.51 19.82
CA PRO A 204 12.68 20.22 20.48
C PRO A 204 11.68 19.49 19.58
N ARG A 205 11.91 19.43 18.27
CA ARG A 205 11.06 18.69 17.32
C ARG A 205 11.20 17.18 17.45
N ASN A 206 12.29 16.70 18.08
CA ASN A 206 12.48 15.28 18.32
C ASN A 206 11.29 14.67 19.06
N ILE A 207 10.91 13.47 18.63
CA ILE A 207 9.80 12.73 19.22
C ILE A 207 10.38 11.56 19.99
N GLU A 208 9.92 11.38 21.24
CA GLU A 208 10.37 10.28 22.08
C GLU A 208 10.04 8.92 21.44
N PRO A 209 11.00 7.98 21.33
CA PRO A 209 10.78 6.68 20.70
C PRO A 209 9.58 5.91 21.26
N LYS A 210 9.37 5.94 22.59
CA LYS A 210 8.22 5.28 23.23
C LYS A 210 6.89 5.90 22.78
N LYS A 211 6.82 7.23 22.68
CA LYS A 211 5.63 7.94 22.17
C LYS A 211 5.33 7.53 20.73
N ASN A 212 6.35 7.48 19.86
CA ASN A 212 6.16 7.05 18.47
C ASN A 212 5.70 5.59 18.34
N LEU A 213 6.27 4.68 19.13
CA LEU A 213 5.81 3.29 19.12
C LEU A 213 4.34 3.18 19.53
N ASN A 214 3.93 3.92 20.58
CA ASN A 214 2.53 3.94 21.02
C ASN A 214 1.61 4.54 19.96
N ALA A 215 2.02 5.63 19.30
CA ALA A 215 1.26 6.24 18.20
C ALA A 215 1.07 5.24 17.04
N ILE A 216 2.11 4.53 16.61
CA ILE A 216 2.02 3.52 15.56
C ILE A 216 1.12 2.36 16.01
N ARG A 217 1.27 1.89 17.26
CA ARG A 217 0.46 0.80 17.82
C ARG A 217 -1.03 1.16 17.81
N ASN A 218 -1.38 2.38 18.23
CA ASN A 218 -2.75 2.91 18.21
C ASN A 218 -3.26 3.15 16.78
N GLY A 219 -2.43 3.66 15.88
CA GLY A 219 -2.76 3.82 14.47
C GLY A 219 -3.08 2.48 13.81
N LEU A 220 -2.30 1.43 14.11
CA LEU A 220 -2.57 0.06 13.64
C LEU A 220 -3.89 -0.49 14.19
N ALA A 221 -4.20 -0.23 15.46
CA ALA A 221 -5.47 -0.60 16.06
C ALA A 221 -6.65 0.06 15.34
N SER A 222 -6.58 1.37 15.10
CA SER A 222 -7.58 2.13 14.36
C SER A 222 -7.72 1.63 12.92
N TYR A 223 -6.58 1.41 12.24
CA TYR A 223 -6.53 0.96 10.86
C TYR A 223 -7.18 -0.42 10.69
N ILE A 224 -6.82 -1.40 11.52
CA ILE A 224 -7.36 -2.76 11.39
C ILE A 224 -8.86 -2.80 11.73
N ASN A 225 -9.29 -1.98 12.70
CA ASN A 225 -10.70 -1.87 13.08
C ASN A 225 -11.55 -1.19 11.99
N LYS A 226 -10.97 -0.25 11.22
CA LYS A 226 -11.67 0.44 10.12
C LYS A 226 -11.68 -0.37 8.83
N ASN A 227 -10.55 -0.95 8.45
CA ASN A 227 -10.35 -1.46 7.09
C ASN A 227 -10.65 -2.95 6.93
N ILE A 228 -10.57 -3.76 8.00
CA ILE A 228 -11.04 -5.18 7.93
C ILE A 228 -12.58 -5.28 7.95
N VAL A 229 -13.28 -4.16 8.17
CA VAL A 229 -14.76 -4.09 8.11
C VAL A 229 -15.30 -4.14 6.68
N LYS A 230 -14.49 -3.79 5.67
CA LYS A 230 -14.94 -3.56 4.28
C LYS A 230 -14.47 -4.62 3.28
N ILE A 231 -14.21 -5.85 3.70
CA ILE A 231 -13.78 -6.92 2.78
C ILE A 231 -15.00 -7.43 2.01
N ASP A 232 -15.50 -6.60 1.11
CA ASP A 232 -16.63 -6.92 0.25
C ASP A 232 -16.18 -7.58 -1.07
N ASP A 233 -14.90 -7.45 -1.46
CA ASP A 233 -14.42 -7.90 -2.80
C ASP A 233 -13.18 -8.82 -2.79
N MET A 234 -12.89 -9.50 -1.67
CA MET A 234 -11.67 -10.34 -1.51
C MET A 234 -10.34 -9.56 -1.61
N ASP A 235 -10.36 -8.25 -1.80
CA ASP A 235 -9.16 -7.42 -1.74
C ASP A 235 -8.58 -7.44 -0.32
N ARG A 236 -7.37 -8.01 -0.21
CA ARG A 236 -6.63 -8.17 1.05
C ARG A 236 -5.61 -7.07 1.26
N THR A 237 -5.53 -6.10 0.35
CA THR A 237 -4.49 -5.08 0.33
C THR A 237 -4.38 -4.33 1.65
N ALA A 238 -5.50 -3.98 2.27
CA ALA A 238 -5.50 -3.37 3.59
C ALA A 238 -4.94 -4.30 4.68
N TYR A 239 -5.38 -5.56 4.70
CA TYR A 239 -4.84 -6.55 5.65
C TYR A 239 -3.35 -6.78 5.47
N ASN A 240 -2.87 -6.84 4.23
CA ASN A 240 -1.46 -7.04 3.91
C ASN A 240 -0.61 -5.84 4.34
N SER A 241 -1.06 -4.62 4.08
CA SER A 241 -0.40 -3.40 4.56
C SER A 241 -0.35 -3.35 6.09
N PHE A 242 -1.42 -3.79 6.76
CA PHE A 242 -1.39 -3.98 8.22
C PHE A 242 -0.33 -4.98 8.67
N LEU A 243 -0.18 -6.12 7.99
CA LEU A 243 0.85 -7.10 8.29
C LEU A 243 2.26 -6.54 8.06
N ASP A 244 2.43 -5.68 7.05
CA ASP A 244 3.69 -5.04 6.72
C ASP A 244 4.25 -4.24 7.89
N ILE A 245 3.42 -3.40 8.49
CA ILE A 245 3.83 -2.63 9.66
C ILE A 245 3.88 -3.48 10.94
N LEU A 246 2.91 -4.39 11.14
CA LEU A 246 2.88 -5.23 12.33
C LEU A 246 4.15 -6.11 12.43
N PHE A 247 4.55 -6.75 11.34
CA PHE A 247 5.67 -7.70 11.32
C PHE A 247 6.99 -7.09 10.85
N GLY A 248 7.02 -5.80 10.50
CA GLY A 248 8.24 -5.15 10.00
C GLY A 248 8.68 -5.76 8.67
N GLN A 249 7.72 -6.03 7.81
CA GLN A 249 7.91 -6.60 6.49
C GLN A 249 7.46 -5.60 5.42
N ARG A 250 7.86 -5.84 4.18
CA ARG A 250 7.43 -5.08 3.02
C ARG A 250 7.04 -6.08 1.94
N PHE A 251 5.78 -6.02 1.52
CA PHE A 251 5.17 -6.98 0.59
C PHE A 251 5.44 -8.44 1.03
N GLY A 252 5.26 -8.71 2.34
CA GLY A 252 5.42 -10.06 2.90
C GLY A 252 6.85 -10.50 3.18
N ARG A 253 7.86 -9.70 2.77
CA ARG A 253 9.28 -9.99 3.05
C ARG A 253 9.74 -9.20 4.25
N ARG A 254 10.20 -9.87 5.31
CA ARG A 254 10.69 -9.18 6.51
C ARG A 254 11.91 -8.33 6.18
N THR A 255 11.86 -7.04 6.52
CA THR A 255 12.93 -6.06 6.29
C THR A 255 13.57 -5.57 7.58
N GLY A 256 12.97 -5.88 8.73
CA GLY A 256 13.49 -5.56 10.05
C GLY A 256 12.55 -5.99 11.16
N HIS A 257 12.65 -5.31 12.30
CA HIS A 257 11.72 -5.49 13.41
C HIS A 257 10.43 -4.72 13.17
N GLY A 258 9.32 -5.29 13.62
CA GLY A 258 7.98 -4.66 13.56
C GLY A 258 7.41 -4.42 14.95
N ILE A 259 6.20 -3.85 15.00
CA ILE A 259 5.46 -3.64 16.25
C ILE A 259 5.27 -4.94 17.01
N TYR A 260 5.04 -6.05 16.30
CA TYR A 260 4.87 -7.37 16.90
C TYR A 260 6.06 -7.78 17.77
N ASP A 261 7.28 -7.38 17.42
CA ASP A 261 8.50 -7.82 18.11
C ASP A 261 8.67 -7.16 19.49
N VAL A 262 8.08 -5.98 19.70
CA VAL A 262 8.13 -5.25 21.00
C VAL A 262 6.97 -5.61 21.93
N LEU A 263 6.01 -6.41 21.47
CA LEU A 263 4.88 -6.85 22.29
C LEU A 263 5.29 -7.94 23.29
N SER A 264 4.62 -7.95 24.44
CA SER A 264 4.75 -9.00 25.44
C SER A 264 4.43 -10.38 24.85
N LYS A 265 4.93 -11.43 25.50
CA LYS A 265 4.63 -12.82 25.11
C LYS A 265 3.12 -13.11 25.10
N ALA A 266 2.37 -12.51 26.02
CA ALA A 266 0.93 -12.71 26.13
C ALA A 266 0.18 -12.06 24.96
N GLU A 267 0.48 -10.80 24.64
CA GLU A 267 -0.11 -10.06 23.51
C GLU A 267 0.21 -10.76 22.19
N ARG A 268 1.47 -11.11 21.95
CA ARG A 268 1.91 -11.86 20.75
C ARG A 268 1.12 -13.14 20.54
N ARG A 269 0.86 -13.90 21.61
CA ARG A 269 0.05 -15.13 21.57
C ARG A 269 -1.39 -14.85 21.16
N LYS A 270 -2.01 -13.83 21.76
CA LYS A 270 -3.40 -13.43 21.46
C LYS A 270 -3.53 -12.96 20.00
N ILE A 271 -2.62 -12.09 19.54
CA ILE A 271 -2.60 -11.59 18.15
C ILE A 271 -2.35 -12.72 17.15
N SER A 272 -1.35 -13.58 17.39
CA SER A 272 -1.08 -14.75 16.53
C SER A 272 -2.30 -15.64 16.36
N LYS A 273 -3.04 -15.90 17.45
CA LYS A 273 -4.26 -16.70 17.43
C LYS A 273 -5.35 -16.04 16.57
N ALA A 274 -5.54 -14.73 16.72
CA ALA A 274 -6.52 -13.97 15.94
C ALA A 274 -6.16 -13.93 14.44
N LEU A 275 -4.90 -13.66 14.10
CA LEU A 275 -4.39 -13.68 12.72
C LEU A 275 -4.54 -15.06 12.07
N SER A 276 -4.22 -16.13 12.79
CA SER A 276 -4.42 -17.49 12.29
C SER A 276 -5.90 -17.76 11.98
N ALA A 277 -6.81 -17.24 12.80
CA ALA A 277 -8.24 -17.39 12.60
C ALA A 277 -8.74 -16.57 11.39
N ILE A 278 -8.20 -15.36 11.20
CA ILE A 278 -8.42 -14.52 10.00
C ILE A 278 -7.97 -15.27 8.74
N ASN A 279 -6.71 -15.72 8.70
CA ASN A 279 -6.16 -16.44 7.54
C ASN A 279 -6.94 -17.72 7.22
N SER A 280 -7.40 -18.45 8.24
CA SER A 280 -8.25 -19.63 8.04
C SER A 280 -9.59 -19.28 7.39
N ARG A 281 -10.20 -18.14 7.74
CA ARG A 281 -11.46 -17.70 7.13
C ARG A 281 -11.26 -17.22 5.71
N PHE A 282 -10.18 -16.50 5.43
CA PHE A 282 -9.80 -16.14 4.07
C PHE A 282 -9.74 -17.35 3.15
N ARG A 283 -9.02 -18.41 3.55
CA ARG A 283 -8.99 -19.67 2.78
C ARG A 283 -10.36 -20.29 2.57
N ARG A 284 -11.25 -20.24 3.56
CA ARG A 284 -12.63 -20.75 3.41
C ARG A 284 -13.45 -19.92 2.43
N MET A 285 -13.26 -18.60 2.42
CA MET A 285 -13.94 -17.71 1.47
C MET A 285 -13.45 -17.97 0.05
N ASP A 286 -12.14 -18.15 -0.15
CA ASP A 286 -11.56 -18.50 -1.46
C ASP A 286 -12.19 -19.79 -2.02
N LEU A 287 -12.31 -20.82 -1.18
CA LEU A 287 -12.92 -22.10 -1.57
C LEU A 287 -14.40 -21.96 -1.98
N LEU A 288 -15.17 -21.10 -1.31
CA LEU A 288 -16.57 -20.86 -1.66
C LEU A 288 -16.72 -20.19 -3.03
N MET A 289 -15.77 -19.32 -3.39
CA MET A 289 -15.80 -18.60 -4.66
C MET A 289 -15.35 -19.50 -5.82
N VAL A 290 -14.30 -20.31 -5.62
CA VAL A 290 -13.85 -21.30 -6.62
C VAL A 290 -14.93 -22.35 -6.91
N SER A 291 -15.71 -22.78 -5.90
CA SER A 291 -16.78 -23.77 -6.11
C SER A 291 -17.98 -23.29 -6.94
N ASN A 292 -18.05 -22.00 -7.29
CA ASN A 292 -19.11 -21.41 -8.12
C ASN A 292 -18.70 -21.21 -9.59
N SER A 293 -17.54 -21.71 -10.03
CA SER A 293 -17.00 -21.51 -11.38
C SER A 293 -17.75 -22.23 -12.53
N GLY A 294 -19.00 -22.64 -12.33
CA GLY A 294 -19.86 -23.21 -13.38
C GLY A 294 -20.64 -22.15 -14.18
N GLU A 295 -20.89 -20.98 -13.59
CA GLU A 295 -21.52 -19.84 -14.25
C GLU A 295 -20.87 -18.53 -13.74
N PRO A 296 -20.41 -17.63 -14.62
CA PRO A 296 -19.88 -16.33 -14.19
C PRO A 296 -20.97 -15.55 -13.45
N ASN A 297 -20.65 -15.07 -12.24
CA ASN A 297 -21.43 -14.11 -11.45
C ASN A 297 -22.66 -14.59 -10.66
N VAL A 298 -22.85 -15.88 -10.39
CA VAL A 298 -23.94 -16.33 -9.47
C VAL A 298 -23.38 -17.05 -8.24
N VAL A 299 -23.15 -16.29 -7.16
CA VAL A 299 -22.95 -16.88 -5.82
C VAL A 299 -24.29 -17.37 -5.31
N LYS A 300 -24.42 -18.67 -5.04
CA LYS A 300 -25.67 -19.24 -4.48
C LYS A 300 -26.05 -18.50 -3.20
N PRO A 301 -27.35 -18.23 -2.94
CA PRO A 301 -27.79 -17.53 -1.72
C PRO A 301 -27.27 -18.17 -0.41
N SER A 302 -27.07 -19.49 -0.41
CA SER A 302 -26.44 -20.22 0.71
C SER A 302 -24.99 -19.82 0.95
N ASP A 303 -24.22 -19.60 -0.12
CA ASP A 303 -22.82 -19.22 -0.05
C ASP A 303 -22.68 -17.72 0.26
N GLN A 304 -23.60 -16.89 -0.20
CA GLN A 304 -23.67 -15.48 0.22
C GLN A 304 -23.87 -15.36 1.74
N LYS A 305 -24.78 -16.16 2.32
CA LYS A 305 -24.96 -16.22 3.79
C LYS A 305 -23.69 -16.70 4.51
N ARG A 306 -22.95 -17.65 3.93
CA ARG A 306 -21.68 -18.15 4.48
C ARG A 306 -20.57 -17.10 4.42
N LEU A 307 -20.46 -16.38 3.31
CA LEU A 307 -19.54 -15.26 3.14
C LEU A 307 -19.82 -14.16 4.18
N GLN A 308 -21.08 -13.74 4.34
CA GLN A 308 -21.47 -12.78 5.38
C GLN A 308 -21.10 -13.26 6.80
N LYS A 309 -21.32 -14.55 7.11
CA LYS A 309 -20.92 -15.12 8.40
C LYS A 309 -19.39 -15.11 8.59
N ASN A 310 -18.63 -15.42 7.55
CA ASN A 310 -17.18 -15.36 7.56
C ASN A 310 -16.68 -13.92 7.76
N ASN A 311 -17.26 -12.94 7.06
CA ASN A 311 -16.94 -11.52 7.20
C ASN A 311 -17.18 -11.04 8.64
N ARG A 312 -18.33 -11.34 9.25
CA ARG A 312 -18.58 -11.00 10.66
C ARG A 312 -17.53 -11.59 11.62
N TYR A 313 -17.06 -12.81 11.34
CA TYR A 313 -16.02 -13.44 12.15
C TYR A 313 -14.64 -12.80 11.95
N LEU A 314 -14.29 -12.42 10.71
CA LEU A 314 -13.08 -11.65 10.40
C LEU A 314 -13.06 -10.34 11.17
N ILE A 315 -14.16 -9.58 11.10
CA ILE A 315 -14.35 -8.32 11.83
C ILE A 315 -14.17 -8.53 13.34
N SER A 316 -14.76 -9.60 13.90
CA SER A 316 -14.59 -9.92 15.32
C SER A 316 -13.13 -10.21 15.68
N GLN A 317 -12.34 -10.85 14.82
CA GLN A 317 -10.92 -11.09 15.11
C GLN A 317 -10.08 -9.82 14.94
N ALA A 318 -10.40 -8.98 13.96
CA ALA A 318 -9.76 -7.68 13.78
C ALA A 318 -9.97 -6.76 14.99
N LYS A 319 -11.20 -6.73 15.54
CA LYS A 319 -11.51 -5.99 16.77
C LYS A 319 -10.68 -6.45 17.96
N LYS A 320 -10.50 -7.77 18.14
CA LYS A 320 -9.62 -8.29 19.20
C LYS A 320 -8.18 -7.86 19.03
N ILE A 321 -7.67 -7.85 17.79
CA ILE A 321 -6.31 -7.36 17.51
C ILE A 321 -6.22 -5.87 17.84
N ALA A 322 -7.21 -5.08 17.42
CA ALA A 322 -7.27 -3.65 17.72
C ALA A 322 -7.29 -3.38 19.22
N GLU A 323 -8.13 -4.08 19.99
CA GLU A 323 -8.21 -3.99 21.46
C GLU A 323 -6.83 -4.22 22.07
N ILE A 324 -6.17 -5.34 21.72
CA ILE A 324 -4.83 -5.66 22.21
C ILE A 324 -3.83 -4.56 21.82
N LEU A 325 -3.85 -4.06 20.59
CA LEU A 325 -2.94 -3.01 20.16
C LEU A 325 -3.24 -1.65 20.84
N SER A 326 -4.47 -1.37 21.23
CA SER A 326 -4.81 -0.13 21.95
C SER A 326 -4.56 -0.19 23.46
N GLU A 327 -4.36 -1.38 24.05
CA GLU A 327 -3.99 -1.53 25.46
C GLU A 327 -2.59 -0.93 25.69
N THR A 328 -2.51 0.25 26.31
CA THR A 328 -1.25 0.82 26.80
C THR A 328 -0.94 0.28 28.19
N GLU A 329 0.17 -0.44 28.35
CA GLU A 329 0.80 -0.68 29.66
C GLU A 329 1.57 0.56 30.15
#